data_AF-A0A856MMC3-F1
#
_entry.id   AF-A0A856MMC3-F1
#
_cell.length_a   1.000
_cell.length_b   1.000
_cell.length_c   1.000
_cell.angle_alpha   90.00
_cell.angle_beta   90.00
_cell.angle_gamma   90.00
#
_symmetry.space_group_name_H-M   'P 1'
#
loop_
_entity.id
_entity.type
_entity.pdbx_description
1 polymer ?
#
loop_
_entity_poly.entity_id
_entity_poly.type
_entity_poly.pdbx_seq_one_letter_code
_entity_poly.pdbx_strand_id
1 'polypeptide(L)'
;MGDFRKAIADFNQIIKIDPTSPDGYYHLGLANFKHGNDKQAVANFNSALNRNPNLADAYGNRGLAQYALGDNKNAVADLKQAANLFQQQGNIQGYQQTQNLLQQIQPKQSKIYFSSAN
;
A
#
# COMPACT_ATOMS: atom_id res chain seq x y z
N MET A 1 -5.75 -3.84 -20.86
CA MET A 1 -5.33 -5.14 -20.29
C MET A 1 -3.93 -5.60 -20.73
N GLY A 2 -3.43 -5.23 -21.93
CA GLY A 2 -2.10 -5.67 -22.40
C GLY A 2 -0.89 -4.96 -21.77
N ASP A 3 -1.08 -3.77 -21.21
CA ASP A 3 0.01 -2.93 -20.68
C ASP A 3 0.64 -3.54 -19.40
N PHE A 4 -0.20 -3.96 -18.44
CA PHE A 4 0.27 -4.50 -17.17
C PHE A 4 1.09 -5.78 -17.30
N ARG A 5 0.79 -6.64 -18.29
CA ARG A 5 1.59 -7.85 -18.57
C ARG A 5 3.00 -7.52 -19.07
N LYS A 6 3.13 -6.49 -19.90
CA LYS A 6 4.44 -6.00 -20.35
C LYS A 6 5.22 -5.39 -19.17
N ALA A 7 4.58 -4.53 -18.39
CA ALA A 7 5.20 -3.95 -17.18
C ALA A 7 5.68 -5.04 -16.21
N ILE A 8 4.88 -6.09 -15.96
CA ILE A 8 5.30 -7.24 -15.15
C ILE A 8 6.54 -7.93 -15.75
N ALA A 9 6.58 -8.14 -17.06
CA ALA A 9 7.74 -8.76 -17.71
C ALA A 9 9.00 -7.88 -17.59
N ASP A 10 8.87 -6.57 -17.80
CA ASP A 10 9.98 -5.62 -17.73
C ASP A 10 10.55 -5.52 -16.32
N PHE A 11 9.70 -5.40 -15.29
CA PHE A 11 10.18 -5.36 -13.90
C PHE A 11 10.76 -6.69 -13.42
N ASN A 12 10.29 -7.83 -13.96
CA ASN A 12 10.94 -9.11 -13.71
C ASN A 12 12.36 -9.17 -14.29
N GLN A 13 12.61 -8.55 -15.45
CA GLN A 13 13.97 -8.44 -15.98
C GLN A 13 14.85 -7.54 -15.12
N ILE A 14 14.30 -6.41 -14.64
CA ILE A 14 15.01 -5.52 -13.71
C ILE A 14 15.44 -6.29 -12.45
N ILE A 15 14.54 -7.07 -11.84
CA ILE A 15 14.84 -7.85 -10.64
C ILE A 15 15.87 -8.97 -10.90
N LYS A 16 15.91 -9.53 -12.13
CA LYS A 16 16.95 -10.50 -12.51
C LYS A 16 18.33 -9.86 -12.60
N ILE A 17 18.39 -8.62 -13.09
CA ILE A 17 19.63 -7.86 -13.24
C ILE A 17 20.09 -7.33 -11.88
N ASP A 18 19.17 -6.77 -11.10
CA ASP A 18 19.41 -6.27 -9.74
C ASP A 18 18.37 -6.85 -8.76
N PRO A 19 18.68 -7.99 -8.12
CA PRO A 19 17.81 -8.60 -7.12
C PRO A 19 17.73 -7.79 -5.82
N THR A 20 18.49 -6.71 -5.67
CA THR A 20 18.52 -5.87 -4.48
C THR A 20 17.74 -4.57 -4.65
N SER A 21 17.26 -4.27 -5.86
CA SER A 21 16.51 -3.05 -6.16
C SER A 21 15.16 -2.98 -5.45
N PRO A 22 14.97 -2.11 -4.44
CA PRO A 22 13.65 -1.93 -3.82
C PRO A 22 12.62 -1.40 -4.84
N ASP A 23 13.05 -0.52 -5.75
CA ASP A 23 12.18 0.08 -6.77
C ASP A 23 11.69 -0.95 -7.79
N GLY A 24 12.55 -1.90 -8.19
CA GLY A 24 12.16 -3.01 -9.07
C GLY A 24 11.03 -3.84 -8.47
N TYR A 25 11.14 -4.21 -7.19
CA TYR A 25 10.06 -4.92 -6.49
C TYR A 25 8.81 -4.06 -6.27
N TYR A 26 8.97 -2.76 -5.96
CA TYR A 26 7.86 -1.85 -5.79
C TYR A 26 7.03 -1.75 -7.07
N HIS A 27 7.68 -1.50 -8.20
CA HIS A 27 6.98 -1.37 -9.48
C HIS A 27 6.41 -2.69 -9.99
N LEU A 28 7.07 -3.83 -9.73
CA LEU A 28 6.49 -5.15 -10.00
C LEU A 28 5.24 -5.38 -9.15
N GLY A 29 5.25 -4.95 -7.88
CA GLY A 29 4.08 -4.98 -7.00
C GLY A 29 2.93 -4.15 -7.54
N LEU A 30 3.22 -2.91 -7.95
CA LEU A 30 2.24 -2.00 -8.54
C LEU A 30 1.63 -2.56 -9.83
N ALA A 31 2.45 -3.15 -10.71
CA ALA A 31 1.97 -3.75 -11.95
C ALA A 31 1.08 -4.96 -11.68
N ASN A 32 1.43 -5.81 -10.70
CA ASN A 32 0.59 -6.92 -10.28
C ASN A 32 -0.73 -6.46 -9.67
N PHE A 33 -0.70 -5.43 -8.81
CA PHE A 33 -1.92 -4.87 -8.21
C PHE A 33 -2.87 -4.33 -9.29
N LYS A 34 -2.35 -3.54 -10.24
CA LYS A 34 -3.15 -3.05 -11.37
C LYS A 34 -3.66 -4.16 -12.29
N HIS A 35 -3.00 -5.32 -12.32
CA HIS A 35 -3.48 -6.48 -13.05
C HIS A 35 -4.55 -7.31 -12.30
N GLY A 36 -4.76 -7.04 -11.00
CA GLY A 36 -5.64 -7.82 -10.11
C GLY A 36 -4.94 -9.01 -9.43
N ASN A 37 -3.61 -9.09 -9.53
CA ASN A 37 -2.81 -10.14 -8.89
C ASN A 37 -2.43 -9.73 -7.46
N ASP A 38 -3.42 -9.48 -6.60
CA ASP A 38 -3.20 -8.81 -5.31
C ASP A 38 -2.27 -9.60 -4.38
N LYS A 39 -2.36 -10.94 -4.36
CA LYS A 39 -1.44 -11.80 -3.59
C LYS A 39 0.02 -11.61 -4.02
N GLN A 40 0.26 -11.55 -5.33
CA GLN A 40 1.60 -11.34 -5.87
C GLN A 40 2.07 -9.90 -5.61
N ALA A 41 1.17 -8.93 -5.69
CA ALA A 41 1.45 -7.54 -5.36
C ALA A 41 1.94 -7.41 -3.91
N VAL A 42 1.24 -8.01 -2.94
CA VAL A 42 1.66 -8.03 -1.53
C VAL A 42 3.06 -8.64 -1.37
N ALA A 43 3.34 -9.77 -2.01
CA ALA A 43 4.66 -10.41 -1.95
C ALA A 43 5.79 -9.52 -2.50
N ASN A 44 5.53 -8.83 -3.62
CA ASN A 44 6.50 -7.91 -4.21
C ASN A 44 6.70 -6.66 -3.34
N PHE A 45 5.62 -6.07 -2.79
CA PHE A 45 5.75 -4.96 -1.87
C PHE A 45 6.48 -5.35 -0.58
N ASN A 46 6.27 -6.56 -0.06
CA ASN A 46 7.07 -7.10 1.06
C ASN A 46 8.56 -7.10 0.71
N SER A 47 8.91 -7.54 -0.49
CA SER A 47 10.30 -7.59 -0.95
C SER A 47 10.91 -6.19 -1.12
N ALA A 48 10.14 -5.21 -1.58
CA ALA A 48 10.54 -3.80 -1.63
C ALA A 48 10.79 -3.25 -0.22
N LEU A 49 9.86 -3.49 0.70
CA LEU A 49 9.93 -2.99 2.09
C LEU A 49 11.03 -3.64 2.93
N ASN A 50 11.36 -4.91 2.67
CA ASN A 50 12.51 -5.57 3.29
C ASN A 50 13.85 -4.94 2.89
N ARG A 51 13.91 -4.30 1.70
CA ARG A 51 15.10 -3.61 1.17
C ARG A 51 15.13 -2.14 1.56
N ASN A 52 13.97 -1.48 1.51
CA ASN A 52 13.81 -0.10 1.93
C ASN A 52 12.55 0.05 2.80
N PRO A 53 12.71 0.04 4.14
CA PRO A 53 11.58 0.13 5.07
C PRO A 53 10.97 1.54 5.15
N ASN A 54 11.54 2.54 4.45
CA ASN A 54 11.05 3.91 4.44
C ASN A 54 10.20 4.24 3.20
N LEU A 55 9.84 3.26 2.38
CA LEU A 55 8.96 3.44 1.22
C LEU A 55 7.50 3.58 1.64
N ALA A 56 7.06 4.82 1.90
CA ALA A 56 5.69 5.13 2.27
C ALA A 56 4.68 4.61 1.24
N ASP A 57 4.95 4.81 -0.05
CA ASP A 57 4.10 4.33 -1.14
C ASP A 57 3.98 2.80 -1.18
N ALA A 58 5.03 2.06 -0.83
CA ALA A 58 4.99 0.60 -0.80
C ALA A 58 4.10 0.09 0.33
N TYR A 59 4.13 0.71 1.51
CA TYR A 59 3.16 0.41 2.57
C TYR A 59 1.72 0.75 2.14
N GLY A 60 1.50 1.92 1.54
CA GLY A 60 0.16 2.33 1.10
C GLY A 60 -0.44 1.36 0.08
N ASN A 61 0.32 1.00 -0.94
CA ASN A 61 -0.13 0.06 -1.96
C ASN A 61 -0.24 -1.39 -1.44
N ARG A 62 0.64 -1.82 -0.53
CA ARG A 62 0.49 -3.13 0.12
C ARG A 62 -0.77 -3.19 0.96
N GLY A 63 -1.10 -2.12 1.69
CA GLY A 63 -2.33 -2.03 2.45
C GLY A 63 -3.58 -2.08 1.57
N LEU A 64 -3.57 -1.41 0.42
CA LEU A 64 -4.66 -1.50 -0.56
C LEU A 64 -4.81 -2.90 -1.15
N ALA A 65 -3.70 -3.58 -1.48
CA ALA A 65 -3.73 -4.95 -1.98
C ALA A 65 -4.24 -5.94 -0.90
N GLN A 66 -3.83 -5.76 0.36
CA GLN A 66 -4.37 -6.54 1.49
C GLN A 66 -5.87 -6.30 1.68
N TYR A 67 -6.33 -5.05 1.56
CA TYR A 67 -7.76 -4.71 1.64
C TYR A 67 -8.55 -5.40 0.52
N ALA A 68 -8.03 -5.40 -0.72
CA ALA A 68 -8.64 -6.11 -1.84
C ALA A 68 -8.74 -7.63 -1.59
N LEU A 69 -7.80 -8.20 -0.83
CA LEU A 69 -7.82 -9.59 -0.37
C LEU A 69 -8.73 -9.84 0.85
N GLY A 70 -9.37 -8.80 1.40
CA GLY A 70 -10.21 -8.87 2.59
C GLY A 70 -9.44 -8.84 3.93
N ASP A 71 -8.13 -8.63 3.89
CA ASP A 71 -7.28 -8.54 5.09
C ASP A 71 -7.27 -7.11 5.64
N ASN A 72 -8.43 -6.69 6.16
CA ASN A 72 -8.65 -5.33 6.67
C ASN A 72 -7.72 -5.00 7.85
N LYS A 73 -7.32 -6.00 8.63
CA LYS A 73 -6.44 -5.79 9.80
C LYS A 73 -5.06 -5.35 9.35
N ASN A 74 -4.43 -6.11 8.44
CA ASN A 74 -3.11 -5.77 7.96
C ASN A 74 -3.15 -4.53 7.06
N ALA A 75 -4.22 -4.35 6.26
CA ALA A 75 -4.41 -3.17 5.44
C ALA A 75 -4.33 -1.87 6.24
N VAL A 76 -5.02 -1.83 7.39
CA VAL A 76 -5.00 -0.67 8.27
C VAL A 76 -3.63 -0.45 8.89
N ALA A 77 -2.96 -1.52 9.32
CA ALA A 77 -1.63 -1.41 9.90
C ALA A 77 -0.65 -0.78 8.90
N ASP A 78 -0.69 -1.24 7.65
CA ASP A 78 0.14 -0.72 6.57
C ASP A 78 -0.20 0.73 6.20
N LEU A 79 -1.48 1.07 6.08
CA LEU A 79 -1.91 2.44 5.79
C LEU A 79 -1.51 3.39 6.93
N LYS A 80 -1.58 2.97 8.20
CA LYS A 80 -1.08 3.78 9.32
C LYS A 80 0.42 4.02 9.20
N GLN A 81 1.19 3.00 8.84
CA GLN A 81 2.63 3.13 8.64
C GLN A 81 2.96 4.05 7.46
N ALA A 82 2.23 3.93 6.34
CA ALA A 82 2.37 4.82 5.20
C ALA A 82 2.10 6.28 5.58
N ALA A 83 1.03 6.55 6.33
CA ALA A 83 0.71 7.90 6.80
C ALA A 83 1.84 8.48 7.68
N ASN A 84 2.36 7.69 8.63
CA ASN A 84 3.47 8.11 9.48
C ASN A 84 4.72 8.48 8.66
N LEU A 85 5.09 7.66 7.68
CA LEU A 85 6.24 7.91 6.81
C LEU A 85 6.02 9.12 5.91
N PHE A 86 4.84 9.26 5.29
CA PHE A 86 4.53 10.44 4.48
C PHE A 86 4.60 11.74 5.31
N GLN A 87 4.12 11.72 6.55
CA GLN A 87 4.25 12.84 7.46
C GLN A 87 5.72 13.17 7.76
N GLN A 88 6.54 12.16 8.07
CA GLN A 88 7.98 12.34 8.32
C GLN A 88 8.73 12.87 7.09
N GLN A 89 8.30 12.48 5.89
CA GLN A 89 8.86 12.92 4.60
C GLN A 89 8.36 14.32 4.19
N GLY A 90 7.44 14.94 4.95
CA GLY A 90 6.80 16.19 4.55
C GLY A 90 5.83 16.06 3.37
N ASN A 91 5.48 14.82 2.98
CA ASN A 91 4.52 14.54 1.92
C ASN A 91 3.08 14.66 2.47
N ILE A 92 2.62 15.90 2.56
CA ILE A 92 1.28 16.23 3.09
C ILE A 92 0.18 15.58 2.24
N GLN A 93 0.36 15.51 0.92
CA GLN A 93 -0.63 14.91 0.01
C GLN A 93 -0.79 13.41 0.26
N GLY A 94 0.30 12.66 0.31
CA GLY A 94 0.30 11.22 0.61
C GLY A 94 -0.27 10.93 1.99
N TYR A 95 0.06 11.76 2.99
CA TYR A 95 -0.52 11.68 4.32
C TYR A 95 -2.05 11.84 4.29
N GLN A 96 -2.56 12.92 3.67
CA GLN A 96 -4.00 13.18 3.59
C GLN A 96 -4.76 12.08 2.83
N GLN A 97 -4.22 11.62 1.71
CA GLN A 97 -4.80 10.52 0.93
C GLN A 97 -4.92 9.26 1.79
N THR A 98 -3.86 8.91 2.51
CA THR A 98 -3.82 7.72 3.36
C THR A 98 -4.78 7.84 4.55
N GLN A 99 -4.91 9.03 5.15
CA GLN A 99 -5.89 9.28 6.21
C GLN A 99 -7.33 9.13 5.72
N ASN A 100 -7.63 9.55 4.49
CA ASN A 100 -8.96 9.38 3.89
C ASN A 100 -9.27 7.90 3.66
N LEU A 101 -8.30 7.11 3.18
CA LEU A 101 -8.45 5.66 3.03
C LEU A 101 -8.70 4.97 4.38
N LEU A 102 -7.95 5.36 5.41
CA LEU A 102 -8.15 4.84 6.76
C LEU A 102 -9.55 5.12 7.31
N GLN A 103 -10.13 6.29 7.03
CA GLN A 103 -11.50 6.62 7.44
C GLN A 103 -12.57 5.79 6.71
N GLN A 104 -12.31 5.37 5.48
CA GLN A 104 -13.24 4.51 4.72
C GLN A 104 -13.19 3.06 5.20
N ILE A 105 -11.99 2.55 5.49
CA ILE A 105 -11.77 1.15 5.91
C ILE A 105 -12.09 0.96 7.40
N GLN A 106 -11.79 1.97 8.22
CA GLN A 106 -12.18 2.05 9.61
C GLN A 106 -13.06 3.27 9.80
N PRO A 107 -14.37 3.18 9.49
CA PRO A 107 -15.29 4.25 9.88
C PRO A 107 -15.09 4.44 11.38
N LYS A 108 -14.69 5.66 11.76
CA LYS A 108 -14.59 6.06 13.17
C LYS A 108 -15.87 5.56 13.81
N GLN A 109 -15.77 4.72 14.84
CA GLN A 109 -16.93 4.40 15.66
C GLN A 109 -17.57 5.76 15.97
N SER A 110 -18.76 5.98 15.42
CA SER A 110 -19.54 7.17 15.69
C SER A 110 -19.54 7.27 17.20
N LYS A 111 -18.93 8.32 17.76
CA LYS A 111 -19.16 8.66 19.16
C LYS A 111 -20.67 8.86 19.23
N ILE A 112 -21.38 7.84 19.70
CA ILE A 112 -22.79 7.95 20.00
C ILE A 112 -22.80 8.87 21.20
N TYR A 113 -22.87 10.17 20.94
CA TYR A 113 -23.22 11.15 21.94
C TYR A 113 -24.67 10.85 22.28
N PHE A 114 -24.89 9.99 23.27
CA PHE A 114 -26.16 9.98 23.98
C PHE A 114 -26.24 11.32 24.71
N SER A 115 -26.71 12.35 24.00
CA SER A 115 -27.32 13.51 24.62
C SER A 115 -28.70 13.08 25.08
N SER A 116 -28.77 12.33 26.18
CA SER A 116 -30.00 12.26 26.95
C SER A 116 -30.21 13.65 27.55
N ALA A 117 -31.06 14.42 26.87
CA ALA A 117 -31.61 15.68 27.34
C ALA A 117 -32.32 15.50 28.68
N ASN A 118 -32.32 16.62 29.42
CA ASN A 118 -32.95 16.89 30.72
C ASN A 118 -34.32 16.24 30.96
#